data_AF-A0A940LN79-F1
#
_entry.id   AF-A0A940LN79-F1
#
_cell.length_a   1.000
_cell.length_b   1.000
_cell.length_c   1.000
_cell.angle_alpha   90.00
_cell.angle_beta   90.00
_cell.angle_gamma   90.00
#
_symmetry.space_group_name_H-M   'P 1'
#
loop_
_entity.id
_entity.type
_entity.pdbx_description
1 polymer ?
#
loop_
_entity_poly.entity_id
_entity_poly.type
_entity_poly.pdbx_seq_one_letter_code
_entity_poly.pdbx_strand_id
1 'polypeptide(L)'
;MARRRGRVADVEEGESYYVSMTDMMVGVIFIFIIMLSYFAFEFASTTSKLTSAKHPETAALLQTAANLTPKTADIEVDYKAQVLCVPETTLSETGAGAAGERRCFAFSPPTKARLGPSASDAQKLLMQGLDSDLRDASVPLSGDTSGGSLSFRADQLFAPGTANLSPGGQKIASDVGQTLMRRLPCLGYGVPAGANCDGSGPKLAVVNVISQTNLDAFTPEGQQAASLALARAAAFHRALTAAQPGLAALRSLPDGQPGSQPLLRVASVGQSQEGASKVGEDQTVSIQFQMQP
;
A
#
# COMPACT_ATOMS: atom_id res chain seq x y z
N MET A 1 62.31 61.58 39.32
CA MET A 1 60.96 61.00 39.14
C MET A 1 60.83 60.50 37.71
N ALA A 2 60.72 59.19 37.50
CA ALA A 2 60.25 58.63 36.24
C ALA A 2 59.68 57.21 36.49
N ARG A 3 58.38 57.05 36.22
CA ARG A 3 57.63 55.79 36.26
C ARG A 3 58.15 54.83 35.19
N ARG A 4 58.33 53.55 35.54
CA ARG A 4 58.22 52.43 34.59
C ARG A 4 57.12 51.49 35.07
N ARG A 5 56.04 51.42 34.29
CA ARG A 5 54.98 50.41 34.36
C ARG A 5 55.33 49.37 33.29
N GLY A 6 55.59 48.13 33.69
CA GLY A 6 55.87 47.01 32.80
C GLY A 6 54.77 45.96 32.88
N ARG A 7 54.10 45.75 31.73
CA ARG A 7 53.22 44.65 31.27
C ARG A 7 52.90 43.50 32.24
N VAL A 8 51.60 43.31 32.50
CA VAL A 8 50.96 42.06 32.96
C VAL A 8 49.60 41.92 32.25
N ALA A 9 49.58 41.81 30.92
CA ALA A 9 48.31 41.81 30.15
C ALA A 9 48.21 40.75 29.03
N ASP A 10 49.18 39.84 28.90
CA ASP A 10 49.26 38.91 27.75
C ASP A 10 49.00 37.43 28.11
N VAL A 11 48.72 37.10 29.38
CA VAL A 11 48.56 35.69 29.84
C VAL A 11 47.08 35.31 30.07
N GLU A 12 46.20 36.25 30.41
CA GLU A 12 44.78 35.95 30.69
C GLU A 12 43.93 35.65 29.43
N GLU A 13 44.32 36.14 28.24
CA GLU A 13 43.55 35.91 27.01
C GLU A 13 43.67 34.47 26.48
N GLY A 14 44.77 33.77 26.81
CA GLY A 14 44.98 32.38 26.39
C GLY A 14 44.10 31.38 27.14
N GLU A 15 43.93 31.55 28.46
CA GLU A 15 43.13 30.62 29.28
C GLU A 15 41.63 30.71 28.94
N SER A 16 41.11 31.92 28.69
CA SER A 16 39.72 32.14 28.28
C SER A 16 39.40 31.53 26.91
N TYR A 17 40.37 31.52 25.99
CA TYR A 17 40.22 30.90 24.68
C TYR A 17 40.12 29.36 24.76
N TYR A 18 40.93 28.72 25.61
CA TYR A 18 40.83 27.27 25.83
C TYR A 18 39.51 26.90 26.52
N VAL A 19 39.04 27.71 27.47
CA VAL A 19 37.73 27.51 28.10
C VAL A 19 36.60 27.60 27.06
N SER A 20 36.58 28.64 26.21
CA SER A 20 35.58 28.77 25.13
C SER A 20 35.65 27.67 24.07
N MET A 21 36.84 27.18 23.72
CA MET A 21 36.99 26.04 22.80
C MET A 21 36.43 24.75 23.39
N THR A 22 36.72 24.49 24.67
CA THR A 22 36.22 23.29 25.34
C THR A 22 34.71 23.33 25.57
N ASP A 23 34.13 24.49 25.88
CA ASP A 23 32.69 24.68 26.08
C ASP A 23 31.89 24.41 24.79
N MET A 24 32.38 24.90 23.65
CA MET A 24 31.79 24.57 22.34
C MET A 24 31.87 23.06 22.03
N MET A 25 33.02 22.42 22.28
CA MET A 25 33.20 21.00 21.99
C MET A 25 32.32 20.12 22.88
N VAL A 26 32.22 20.44 24.17
CA VAL A 26 31.33 19.77 25.12
C VAL A 26 29.87 19.96 24.71
N GLY A 27 29.49 21.16 24.25
CA GLY A 27 28.15 21.44 23.73
C GLY A 27 27.76 20.56 22.54
N VAL A 28 28.67 20.38 21.58
CA VAL A 28 28.41 19.52 20.40
C VAL A 28 28.29 18.05 20.81
N ILE A 29 29.14 17.56 21.71
CA ILE A 29 29.06 16.19 22.23
C ILE A 29 27.74 15.97 22.99
N PHE A 30 27.30 16.96 23.76
CA PHE A 30 26.06 16.87 24.53
C PHE A 30 24.83 16.75 23.61
N ILE A 31 24.77 17.56 22.54
CA ILE A 31 23.72 17.46 21.51
C ILE A 31 23.75 16.09 20.83
N PHE A 32 24.94 15.58 20.54
CA PHE A 32 25.10 14.28 19.90
C PHE A 32 24.62 13.12 20.78
N ILE A 33 24.89 13.16 22.09
CA ILE A 33 24.41 12.16 23.06
C ILE A 33 22.88 12.21 23.16
N ILE A 34 22.28 13.40 23.16
CA ILE A 34 20.81 13.56 23.17
C ILE A 34 20.20 12.98 21.90
N MET A 35 20.77 13.27 20.72
CA MET A 35 20.33 12.72 19.44
C MET A 35 20.41 11.19 19.40
N LEU A 36 21.53 10.60 19.85
CA LEU A 36 21.69 9.15 19.91
C LEU A 36 20.70 8.49 20.88
N SER A 37 20.46 9.12 22.04
CA SER A 37 19.49 8.62 23.02
C SER A 37 18.06 8.65 22.47
N TYR A 38 17.70 9.71 21.74
CA TYR A 38 16.41 9.82 21.06
C TYR A 38 16.25 8.73 19.98
N PHE A 39 17.27 8.53 19.14
CA PHE A 39 17.25 7.48 18.13
C PHE A 39 17.18 6.07 18.75
N ALA A 40 17.91 5.81 19.83
CA ALA A 40 17.84 4.54 20.54
C ALA A 40 16.44 4.29 21.15
N PHE A 41 15.83 5.34 21.70
CA PHE A 41 14.46 5.26 22.23
C PHE A 41 13.43 5.01 21.12
N GLU A 42 13.54 5.71 19.99
CA GLU A 42 12.61 5.54 18.85
C GLU A 42 12.76 4.17 18.19
N PHE A 43 14.00 3.66 18.08
CA PHE A 43 14.27 2.32 17.58
C PHE A 43 13.73 1.24 18.52
N ALA A 44 13.91 1.40 19.84
CA ALA A 44 13.33 0.49 20.83
C ALA A 44 11.80 0.49 20.81
N SER A 45 11.18 1.68 20.67
CA SER A 45 9.72 1.83 20.61
C SER A 45 9.13 1.18 19.35
N THR A 46 9.78 1.39 18.20
CA THR A 46 9.36 0.84 16.90
C THR A 46 9.55 -0.67 16.86
N THR A 47 10.66 -1.17 17.39
CA THR A 47 10.91 -2.62 17.51
C THR A 47 9.90 -3.27 18.44
N SER A 48 9.56 -2.65 19.58
CA SER A 48 8.52 -3.14 20.49
C SER A 48 7.15 -3.22 19.80
N LYS A 49 6.76 -2.20 19.02
CA LYS A 49 5.51 -2.20 18.24
C LYS A 49 5.48 -3.31 17.17
N LEU A 50 6.58 -3.51 16.43
CA LEU A 50 6.69 -4.59 15.44
C LEU A 50 6.75 -6.00 16.07
N THR A 51 7.34 -6.13 17.25
CA THR A 51 7.50 -7.42 17.94
C THR A 51 6.23 -7.80 18.72
N SER A 52 5.55 -6.83 19.32
CA SER A 52 4.23 -7.03 19.97
C SER A 52 3.14 -7.37 18.95
N ALA A 53 3.26 -6.90 17.70
CA ALA A 53 2.39 -7.31 16.59
C ALA A 53 2.65 -8.75 16.12
N LYS A 54 3.75 -9.39 16.54
CA LYS A 54 4.16 -10.75 16.13
C LYS A 54 3.79 -11.87 17.11
N HIS A 55 2.72 -11.68 17.89
CA HIS A 55 1.88 -12.73 18.47
C HIS A 55 2.29 -13.35 19.83
N PRO A 56 1.82 -12.77 20.95
CA PRO A 56 1.57 -13.55 22.16
C PRO A 56 0.40 -14.55 21.99
N GLU A 57 -0.55 -14.26 21.08
CA GLU A 57 -1.73 -15.12 20.86
C GLU A 57 -1.43 -16.43 20.10
N THR A 58 -0.54 -16.44 19.10
CA THR A 58 -0.22 -17.70 18.39
C THR A 58 0.63 -18.63 19.23
N ALA A 59 1.51 -18.12 20.09
CA ALA A 59 2.27 -18.95 21.03
C ALA A 59 1.35 -19.62 22.06
N ALA A 60 0.36 -18.88 22.59
CA ALA A 60 -0.65 -19.41 23.51
C ALA A 60 -1.53 -20.48 22.83
N LEU A 61 -1.96 -20.24 21.58
CA LEU A 61 -2.75 -21.19 20.79
C LEU A 61 -1.96 -22.45 20.39
N LEU A 62 -0.67 -22.33 20.06
CA LEU A 62 0.21 -23.47 19.76
C LEU A 62 0.45 -24.35 20.99
N GLN A 63 0.59 -23.75 22.18
CA GLN A 63 0.72 -24.49 23.43
C GLN A 63 -0.57 -25.20 23.85
N THR A 64 -1.75 -24.62 23.55
CA THR A 64 -3.02 -25.32 23.76
C THR A 64 -3.21 -26.45 22.76
N ALA A 65 -2.87 -26.24 21.48
CA ALA A 65 -2.98 -27.25 20.43
C ALA A 65 -2.07 -28.47 20.68
N ALA A 66 -0.86 -28.26 21.20
CA ALA A 66 0.10 -29.35 21.47
C ALA A 66 -0.30 -30.28 22.63
N ASN A 67 -1.20 -29.83 23.53
CA ASN A 67 -1.64 -30.62 24.70
C ASN A 67 -3.02 -31.29 24.50
N LEU A 68 -3.65 -31.13 23.34
CA LEU A 68 -4.94 -31.76 23.06
C LEU A 68 -4.74 -33.18 22.54
N THR A 69 -5.08 -34.18 23.35
CA THR A 69 -5.22 -35.57 22.90
C THR A 69 -6.49 -35.73 22.06
N PRO A 70 -6.41 -36.22 20.81
CA PRO A 70 -7.59 -36.42 19.99
C PRO A 70 -8.48 -37.51 20.61
N LYS A 71 -9.73 -37.17 20.91
CA LYS A 71 -10.79 -38.11 21.29
C LYS A 71 -11.82 -38.15 20.17
N THR A 72 -12.15 -39.36 19.70
CA THR A 72 -13.25 -39.57 18.76
C THR A 72 -14.56 -39.50 19.52
N ALA A 73 -15.46 -38.59 19.13
CA ALA A 73 -16.80 -38.46 19.69
C ALA A 73 -17.82 -38.48 18.56
N ASP A 74 -18.89 -39.24 18.74
CA ASP A 74 -20.05 -39.21 17.85
C ASP A 74 -20.86 -37.95 18.15
N ILE A 75 -20.86 -37.02 17.19
CA ILE A 75 -21.56 -35.74 17.28
C ILE A 75 -22.71 -35.69 16.29
N GLU A 76 -23.82 -35.06 16.71
CA GLU A 76 -24.98 -34.81 15.86
C GLU A 76 -25.04 -33.32 15.52
N VAL A 77 -25.03 -33.00 14.22
CA VAL A 77 -25.01 -31.63 13.71
C VAL A 77 -26.32 -31.33 12.99
N ASP A 78 -27.12 -30.43 13.56
CA ASP A 78 -28.26 -29.86 12.84
C ASP A 78 -27.82 -28.57 12.13
N TYR A 79 -27.55 -28.70 10.83
CA TYR A 79 -27.13 -27.58 9.98
C TYR A 79 -28.24 -26.55 9.73
N LYS A 80 -29.53 -26.93 9.85
CA LYS A 80 -30.65 -26.00 9.64
C LYS A 80 -30.88 -25.15 10.89
N ALA A 81 -30.77 -25.76 12.07
CA ALA A 81 -30.90 -25.07 13.34
C ALA A 81 -29.59 -24.38 13.77
N GLN A 82 -28.45 -24.68 13.11
CA GLN A 82 -27.12 -24.20 13.49
C GLN A 82 -26.73 -24.61 14.93
N VAL A 83 -27.08 -25.85 15.29
CA VAL A 83 -26.85 -26.40 16.62
C VAL A 83 -26.05 -27.70 16.52
N LEU A 84 -24.98 -27.78 17.30
CA LEU A 84 -24.14 -28.97 17.49
C LEU A 84 -24.45 -29.55 18.87
N CYS A 85 -24.93 -30.79 18.93
CA CYS A 85 -25.19 -31.46 20.21
C CYS A 85 -24.14 -32.53 20.47
N VAL A 86 -23.56 -32.50 21.67
CA VAL A 86 -22.52 -33.40 22.13
C VAL A 86 -23.03 -34.16 23.36
N PRO A 87 -22.86 -35.51 23.43
CA PRO A 87 -23.25 -36.27 24.61
C PRO A 87 -22.45 -35.83 25.85
N GLU A 88 -23.09 -35.65 27.00
CA GLU A 88 -22.43 -35.25 28.26
C GLU A 88 -21.32 -36.23 28.67
N THR A 89 -21.49 -37.52 28.36
CA THR A 89 -20.49 -38.58 28.59
C THR A 89 -19.14 -38.32 27.92
N THR A 90 -19.11 -37.49 26.87
CA THR A 90 -17.88 -37.10 26.17
C THR A 90 -17.27 -35.79 26.70
N LEU A 91 -18.04 -35.00 27.44
CA LEU A 91 -17.63 -33.69 27.98
C LEU A 91 -17.17 -33.75 29.44
N SER A 92 -17.60 -34.76 30.21
CA SER A 92 -17.20 -34.94 31.61
C SER A 92 -15.93 -35.79 31.75
N GLU A 93 -14.89 -35.26 32.41
CA GLU A 93 -13.64 -36.00 32.69
C GLU A 93 -13.85 -37.25 33.57
N THR A 94 -14.91 -37.24 34.39
CA THR A 94 -15.26 -38.31 35.35
C THR A 94 -16.34 -39.27 34.84
N GLY A 95 -16.86 -39.07 33.62
CA GLY A 95 -17.90 -39.93 33.01
C GLY A 95 -19.24 -39.95 33.74
N ALA A 96 -19.50 -39.01 34.67
CA ALA A 96 -20.68 -38.99 35.53
C ALA A 96 -21.91 -38.29 34.91
N GLY A 97 -22.02 -38.23 33.58
CA GLY A 97 -23.21 -37.72 32.90
C GLY A 97 -24.28 -38.81 32.82
N ALA A 98 -25.54 -38.47 33.12
CA ALA A 98 -26.65 -39.41 32.95
C ALA A 98 -26.76 -39.85 31.47
N ALA A 99 -26.90 -41.16 31.24
CA ALA A 99 -27.04 -41.70 29.90
C ALA A 99 -28.27 -41.10 29.20
N GLY A 100 -28.05 -40.23 28.21
CA GLY A 100 -29.10 -39.55 27.44
C GLY A 100 -29.07 -38.02 27.51
N GLU A 101 -28.28 -37.42 28.40
CA GLU A 101 -28.16 -35.96 28.49
C GLU A 101 -27.20 -35.40 27.42
N ARG A 102 -27.64 -34.39 26.68
CA ARG A 102 -26.90 -33.78 25.57
C ARG A 102 -26.73 -32.29 25.80
N ARG A 103 -25.51 -31.79 25.59
CA ARG A 103 -25.20 -30.37 25.60
C ARG A 103 -25.18 -29.87 24.16
N CYS A 104 -26.06 -28.91 23.87
CA CYS A 104 -26.18 -28.33 22.55
C CYS A 104 -25.57 -26.93 22.52
N PHE A 105 -24.71 -26.69 21.53
CA PHE A 105 -24.00 -25.44 21.32
C PHE A 105 -24.47 -24.84 19.99
N ALA A 106 -24.87 -23.57 20.01
CA ALA A 106 -25.08 -22.84 18.78
C ALA A 106 -23.72 -22.63 18.10
N PHE A 107 -23.61 -23.02 16.83
CA PHE A 107 -22.41 -22.78 16.03
C PHE A 107 -22.77 -21.93 14.83
N SER A 108 -22.02 -20.86 14.61
CA SER A 108 -22.00 -20.26 13.28
C SER A 108 -21.14 -21.15 12.40
N PRO A 109 -21.64 -21.68 11.27
CA PRO A 109 -20.77 -22.39 10.34
C PRO A 109 -19.60 -21.46 10.00
N PRO A 110 -18.35 -21.94 10.02
CA PRO A 110 -17.24 -21.11 9.59
C PRO A 110 -17.55 -20.69 8.15
N THR A 111 -17.88 -19.41 7.96
CA THR A 111 -17.82 -18.76 6.65
C THR A 111 -16.44 -19.13 6.15
N LYS A 112 -16.37 -20.04 5.18
CA LYS A 112 -15.12 -20.70 4.73
C LYS A 112 -13.98 -19.73 4.93
N ALA A 113 -13.14 -19.96 5.95
CA ALA A 113 -11.95 -19.15 6.12
C ALA A 113 -11.28 -19.16 4.76
N ARG A 114 -11.25 -18.00 4.10
CA ARG A 114 -10.82 -17.86 2.71
C ARG A 114 -9.36 -18.30 2.75
N LEU A 115 -9.07 -19.55 2.38
CA LEU A 115 -7.72 -20.10 2.26
C LEU A 115 -7.02 -19.53 1.02
N GLY A 116 -7.26 -18.25 0.74
CA GLY A 116 -6.68 -17.48 -0.33
C GLY A 116 -6.10 -16.18 0.24
N PRO A 117 -5.11 -15.59 -0.44
CA PRO A 117 -4.53 -14.33 -0.03
C PRO A 117 -5.64 -13.30 0.20
N SER A 118 -5.51 -12.52 1.28
CA SER A 118 -6.41 -11.38 1.51
C SER A 118 -6.37 -10.44 0.30
N ALA A 119 -7.39 -9.60 0.13
CA ALA A 119 -7.39 -8.60 -0.94
C ALA A 119 -6.12 -7.72 -0.89
N SER A 120 -5.63 -7.39 0.31
CA SER A 120 -4.37 -6.67 0.51
C SER A 120 -3.13 -7.48 0.08
N ASP A 121 -3.09 -8.78 0.38
CA ASP A 121 -1.95 -9.62 -0.01
C ASP A 121 -1.89 -9.77 -1.53
N ALA A 122 -3.05 -9.96 -2.17
CA ALA A 122 -3.15 -10.05 -3.62
C ALA A 122 -2.79 -8.73 -4.31
N GLN A 123 -3.20 -7.59 -3.75
CA GLN A 123 -2.78 -6.28 -4.23
C GLN A 123 -1.26 -6.12 -4.13
N LYS A 124 -0.66 -6.52 -3.01
CA LYS A 124 0.79 -6.46 -2.81
C LYS A 124 1.54 -7.33 -3.82
N LEU A 125 1.10 -8.57 -4.04
CA LEU A 125 1.69 -9.47 -5.04
C LEU A 125 1.56 -8.91 -6.46
N LEU A 126 0.40 -8.32 -6.80
CA LEU A 126 0.20 -7.64 -8.07
C LEU A 126 1.20 -6.50 -8.24
N MET A 127 1.33 -5.61 -7.24
CA MET A 127 2.22 -4.47 -7.32
C MET A 127 3.69 -4.87 -7.43
N GLN A 128 4.14 -5.88 -6.68
CA GLN A 128 5.49 -6.41 -6.78
C GLN A 128 5.78 -6.96 -8.18
N GLY A 129 4.82 -7.69 -8.75
CA GLY A 129 4.94 -8.21 -10.11
C GLY A 129 4.98 -7.12 -11.18
N LEU A 130 4.11 -6.11 -11.06
CA LEU A 130 4.07 -4.97 -11.98
C LEU A 130 5.37 -4.15 -11.89
N ASP A 131 5.86 -3.88 -10.68
CA ASP A 131 7.12 -3.15 -10.48
C ASP A 131 8.30 -3.89 -11.13
N SER A 132 8.42 -5.20 -10.93
CA SER A 132 9.45 -6.01 -11.57
C SER A 132 9.38 -5.95 -13.10
N ASP A 133 8.20 -6.21 -13.69
CA ASP A 133 8.03 -6.23 -15.14
C ASP A 133 8.31 -4.87 -15.79
N LEU A 134 7.93 -3.78 -15.12
CA LEU A 134 8.13 -2.41 -15.61
C LEU A 134 9.60 -1.98 -15.49
N ARG A 135 10.30 -2.42 -14.44
CA ARG A 135 11.76 -2.24 -14.33
C ARG A 135 12.50 -2.97 -15.44
N ASP A 136 12.12 -4.22 -15.72
CA ASP A 136 12.69 -5.00 -16.82
C ASP A 136 12.43 -4.35 -18.18
N ALA A 137 11.26 -3.71 -18.35
CA ALA A 137 10.92 -2.90 -19.52
C ALA A 137 11.59 -1.51 -19.53
N SER A 138 12.42 -1.16 -18.54
CA SER A 138 13.09 0.15 -18.41
C SER A 138 12.11 1.34 -18.36
N VAL A 139 10.93 1.15 -17.78
CA VAL A 139 9.92 2.20 -17.62
C VAL A 139 10.22 3.03 -16.36
N PRO A 140 10.37 4.36 -16.46
CA PRO A 140 10.64 5.21 -15.31
C PRO A 140 9.38 5.39 -14.46
N LEU A 141 9.38 4.83 -13.24
CA LEU A 141 8.36 5.06 -12.23
C LEU A 141 8.76 6.18 -11.27
N SER A 142 7.78 6.98 -10.87
CA SER A 142 7.90 8.02 -9.85
C SER A 142 7.49 7.47 -8.50
N GLY A 143 8.38 7.48 -7.51
CA GLY A 143 8.07 7.04 -6.13
C GLY A 143 8.05 5.52 -5.96
N ASP A 144 7.43 5.07 -4.87
CA ASP A 144 7.27 3.65 -4.56
C ASP A 144 5.89 3.10 -4.94
N THR A 145 5.83 1.78 -5.15
CA THR A 145 4.62 1.05 -5.54
C THR A 145 3.85 0.49 -4.34
N SER A 146 4.27 0.83 -3.12
CA SER A 146 3.69 0.26 -1.89
C SER A 146 2.24 0.68 -1.67
N GLY A 147 1.88 1.88 -2.17
CA GLY A 147 0.53 2.44 -2.10
C GLY A 147 -0.48 1.87 -3.10
N GLY A 148 -0.16 0.80 -3.83
CA GLY A 148 -1.11 0.19 -4.78
C GLY A 148 -1.31 1.01 -6.06
N SER A 149 -0.34 1.85 -6.42
CA SER A 149 -0.38 2.64 -7.64
C SER A 149 0.97 2.71 -8.34
N LEU A 150 0.94 2.88 -9.66
CA LEU A 150 2.10 3.16 -10.50
C LEU A 150 2.06 4.62 -10.89
N SER A 151 3.03 5.42 -10.46
CA SER A 151 3.03 6.86 -10.71
C SER A 151 4.08 7.26 -11.75
N PHE A 152 3.74 8.23 -12.58
CA PHE A 152 4.57 8.74 -13.66
C PHE A 152 4.56 10.27 -13.59
N ARG A 153 5.69 10.90 -13.88
CA ARG A 153 5.71 12.36 -13.99
C ARG A 153 5.14 12.80 -15.34
N ALA A 154 4.41 13.91 -15.34
CA ALA A 154 3.79 14.42 -16.56
C ALA A 154 4.82 14.87 -17.63
N ASP A 155 5.99 15.37 -17.22
CA ASP A 155 7.08 15.79 -18.12
C ASP A 155 7.65 14.63 -18.96
N GLN A 156 7.57 13.40 -18.44
CA GLN A 156 8.03 12.20 -19.15
C GLN A 156 6.98 11.69 -20.15
N LEU A 157 5.70 11.83 -19.81
CA LEU A 157 4.58 11.30 -20.60
C LEU A 157 4.12 12.25 -21.71
N PHE A 158 4.10 13.56 -21.46
CA PHE A 158 3.41 14.52 -22.32
C PHE A 158 4.34 15.61 -22.86
N ALA A 159 3.97 16.18 -24.00
CA ALA A 159 4.58 17.42 -24.45
C ALA A 159 4.20 18.58 -23.49
N PRO A 160 5.13 19.52 -23.20
CA PRO A 160 4.93 20.59 -22.23
C PRO A 160 3.61 21.35 -22.43
N GLY A 161 2.85 21.57 -21.35
CA GLY A 161 1.58 22.29 -21.39
C GLY A 161 0.42 21.61 -22.14
N THR A 162 0.62 20.39 -22.66
CA THR A 162 -0.41 19.68 -23.43
C THR A 162 -0.78 18.34 -22.81
N ALA A 163 -1.86 17.73 -23.32
CA ALA A 163 -2.25 16.35 -23.07
C ALA A 163 -1.77 15.38 -24.15
N ASN A 164 -0.97 15.85 -25.12
CA ASN A 164 -0.43 14.99 -26.18
C ASN A 164 0.78 14.23 -25.66
N LEU A 165 0.80 12.91 -25.84
CA LEU A 165 1.95 12.12 -25.43
C LEU A 165 3.18 12.44 -26.28
N SER A 166 4.32 12.58 -25.63
CA SER A 166 5.62 12.63 -26.31
C SER A 166 5.94 11.27 -26.95
N PRO A 167 6.91 11.17 -27.88
CA PRO A 167 7.34 9.87 -28.40
C PRO A 167 7.80 8.91 -27.29
N GLY A 168 8.46 9.43 -26.26
CA GLY A 168 8.83 8.66 -25.06
C GLY A 168 7.60 8.21 -24.26
N GLY A 169 6.62 9.10 -24.05
CA GLY A 169 5.37 8.78 -23.38
C GLY A 169 4.53 7.73 -24.11
N GLN A 170 4.53 7.73 -25.45
CA GLN A 170 3.89 6.69 -26.25
C GLN A 170 4.55 5.33 -26.06
N LYS A 171 5.89 5.30 -26.00
CA LYS A 171 6.64 4.09 -25.69
C LYS A 171 6.31 3.57 -24.28
N ILE A 172 6.34 4.45 -23.28
CA ILE A 172 5.95 4.12 -21.90
C ILE A 172 4.53 3.55 -21.86
N ALA A 173 3.55 4.19 -22.53
CA ALA A 173 2.19 3.68 -22.60
C ALA A 173 2.12 2.29 -23.26
N SER A 174 2.94 2.02 -24.28
CA SER A 174 3.01 0.69 -24.91
C SER A 174 3.55 -0.36 -23.94
N ASP A 175 4.69 -0.08 -23.30
CA ASP A 175 5.36 -1.01 -22.39
C ASP A 175 4.52 -1.29 -21.12
N VAL A 176 3.88 -0.24 -20.58
CA VAL A 176 2.91 -0.37 -19.48
C VAL A 176 1.69 -1.17 -19.93
N GLY A 177 1.12 -0.84 -21.09
CA GLY A 177 -0.04 -1.55 -21.63
C GLY A 177 0.22 -3.05 -21.78
N GLN A 178 1.37 -3.42 -22.36
CA GLN A 178 1.80 -4.82 -22.50
C GLN A 178 1.93 -5.51 -21.13
N THR A 179 2.54 -4.84 -20.17
CA THR A 179 2.72 -5.37 -18.81
C THR A 179 1.39 -5.59 -18.09
N LEU A 180 0.46 -4.63 -18.18
CA LEU A 180 -0.88 -4.79 -17.65
C LEU A 180 -1.62 -5.96 -18.32
N MET A 181 -1.52 -6.10 -19.64
CA MET A 181 -2.22 -7.15 -20.38
C MET A 181 -1.71 -8.55 -20.04
N ARG A 182 -0.46 -8.70 -19.58
CA ARG A 182 0.07 -9.99 -19.10
C ARG A 182 -0.51 -10.41 -17.75
N ARG A 183 -0.84 -9.45 -16.86
CA ARG A 183 -1.22 -9.74 -15.46
C ARG A 183 -2.71 -9.60 -15.18
N LEU A 184 -3.36 -8.58 -15.73
CA LEU A 184 -4.75 -8.25 -15.42
C LEU A 184 -5.77 -9.32 -15.85
N PRO A 185 -5.59 -10.13 -16.91
CA PRO A 185 -6.58 -11.15 -17.29
C PRO A 185 -6.88 -12.18 -16.21
N CYS A 186 -5.92 -12.51 -15.32
CA CYS A 186 -6.19 -13.41 -14.20
C CYS A 186 -7.09 -12.76 -13.12
N LEU A 187 -7.06 -11.43 -13.02
CA LEU A 187 -7.69 -10.65 -11.96
C LEU A 187 -8.99 -9.96 -12.42
N GLY A 188 -9.30 -9.98 -13.70
CA GLY A 188 -10.52 -9.41 -14.29
C GLY A 188 -11.41 -10.44 -14.99
N TYR A 189 -12.38 -9.93 -15.73
CA TYR A 189 -13.28 -10.68 -16.62
C TYR A 189 -13.28 -10.06 -18.03
N GLY A 190 -13.98 -10.67 -18.98
CA GLY A 190 -14.19 -10.13 -20.34
C GLY A 190 -13.08 -10.47 -21.35
N VAL A 191 -11.95 -11.01 -20.89
CA VAL A 191 -10.87 -11.52 -21.77
C VAL A 191 -10.48 -12.92 -21.30
N PRO A 192 -10.21 -13.87 -22.21
CA PRO A 192 -9.70 -15.19 -21.83
C PRO A 192 -8.42 -15.05 -21.01
N ALA A 193 -8.48 -15.57 -19.79
CA ALA A 193 -7.34 -15.66 -18.90
C ALA A 193 -6.36 -16.73 -19.45
N GLY A 194 -5.06 -16.51 -19.31
CA GLY A 194 -4.06 -17.49 -19.71
C GLY A 194 -4.19 -18.80 -18.92
N ALA A 195 -3.58 -19.88 -19.42
CA ALA A 195 -3.68 -21.23 -18.83
C ALA A 195 -3.23 -21.33 -17.35
N ASN A 196 -2.53 -20.31 -16.83
CA ASN A 196 -1.99 -20.26 -15.47
C ASN A 196 -2.85 -19.45 -14.49
N CYS A 197 -4.06 -19.05 -14.87
CA CYS A 197 -4.94 -18.27 -13.99
C CYS A 197 -5.93 -19.18 -13.25
N ASP A 198 -5.77 -19.31 -11.93
CA ASP A 198 -6.76 -20.00 -11.09
C ASP A 198 -7.99 -19.11 -10.89
N GLY A 199 -9.14 -19.55 -11.40
CA GLY A 199 -10.39 -18.78 -11.41
C GLY A 199 -10.96 -18.41 -10.02
N SER A 200 -10.43 -18.99 -8.94
CA SER A 200 -10.83 -18.75 -7.55
C SER A 200 -10.05 -17.62 -6.84
N GLY A 201 -9.12 -16.97 -7.54
CA GLY A 201 -8.34 -15.86 -6.99
C GLY A 201 -9.13 -14.57 -6.77
N PRO A 202 -8.63 -13.66 -5.92
CA PRO A 202 -9.22 -12.34 -5.73
C PRO A 202 -9.22 -11.54 -7.04
N LYS A 203 -10.28 -10.74 -7.25
CA LYS A 203 -10.53 -10.00 -8.48
C LYS A 203 -10.36 -8.50 -8.26
N LEU A 204 -10.09 -7.76 -9.34
CA LEU A 204 -10.02 -6.31 -9.31
C LEU A 204 -11.42 -5.69 -9.40
N ALA A 205 -11.67 -4.69 -8.57
CA ALA A 205 -12.87 -3.87 -8.65
C ALA A 205 -12.72 -2.77 -9.71
N VAL A 206 -11.54 -2.12 -9.73
CA VAL A 206 -11.24 -1.02 -10.65
C VAL A 206 -9.72 -0.82 -10.80
N VAL A 207 -9.33 -0.36 -11.98
CA VAL A 207 -8.01 0.17 -12.30
C VAL A 207 -8.18 1.61 -12.80
N ASN A 208 -7.86 2.59 -11.97
CA ASN A 208 -8.07 4.00 -12.29
C ASN A 208 -6.79 4.64 -12.83
N VAL A 209 -6.86 5.22 -14.02
CA VAL A 209 -5.86 6.17 -14.53
C VAL A 209 -6.22 7.55 -13.99
N ILE A 210 -5.42 8.05 -13.06
CA ILE A 210 -5.68 9.27 -12.31
C ILE A 210 -4.60 10.30 -12.63
N SER A 211 -4.98 11.53 -12.98
CA SER A 211 -4.04 12.65 -12.91
C SER A 211 -4.20 13.39 -11.60
N GLN A 212 -3.08 13.64 -10.92
CA GLN A 212 -2.99 14.45 -9.71
C GLN A 212 -2.33 15.79 -10.03
N THR A 213 -2.97 16.89 -9.61
CA THR A 213 -2.43 18.24 -9.75
C THR A 213 -2.82 19.09 -8.55
N ASN A 214 -1.90 19.92 -8.09
CA ASN A 214 -2.27 21.09 -7.29
C ASN A 214 -2.84 22.15 -8.24
N LEU A 215 -3.86 22.88 -7.80
CA LEU A 215 -4.53 23.89 -8.61
C LEU A 215 -5.09 24.99 -7.71
N ASP A 216 -5.27 26.18 -8.27
CA ASP A 216 -6.08 27.24 -7.66
C ASP A 216 -7.36 27.41 -8.48
N ALA A 217 -8.46 26.78 -8.06
CA ALA A 217 -9.71 26.74 -8.83
C ALA A 217 -10.36 28.13 -8.98
N PHE A 218 -9.91 29.12 -8.22
CA PHE A 218 -10.41 30.49 -8.26
C PHE A 218 -9.73 31.33 -9.34
N THR A 219 -8.67 30.81 -9.96
CA THR A 219 -7.95 31.46 -11.05
C THR A 219 -8.26 30.81 -12.40
N PRO A 220 -8.27 31.58 -13.52
CA PRO A 220 -8.35 31.00 -14.87
C PRO A 220 -7.27 29.95 -15.13
N GLU A 221 -6.06 30.18 -14.62
CA GLU A 221 -4.91 29.28 -14.76
C GLU A 221 -5.15 27.94 -14.04
N GLY A 222 -5.63 27.95 -12.80
CA GLY A 222 -5.90 26.71 -12.07
C GLY A 222 -7.08 25.93 -12.64
N GLN A 223 -8.10 26.60 -13.19
CA GLN A 223 -9.17 25.94 -13.95
C GLN A 223 -8.63 25.27 -15.22
N GLN A 224 -7.72 25.93 -15.92
CA GLN A 224 -7.04 25.35 -17.07
C GLN A 224 -6.19 24.14 -16.67
N ALA A 225 -5.45 24.22 -15.55
CA ALA A 225 -4.68 23.11 -15.01
C ALA A 225 -5.55 21.88 -14.66
N ALA A 226 -6.75 22.12 -14.11
CA ALA A 226 -7.73 21.07 -13.81
C ALA A 226 -8.19 20.35 -15.09
N SER A 227 -8.57 21.10 -16.12
CA SER A 227 -9.01 20.53 -17.40
C SER A 227 -7.87 19.78 -18.11
N LEU A 228 -6.65 20.30 -18.03
CA LEU A 228 -5.45 19.67 -18.58
C LEU A 228 -5.13 18.34 -17.89
N ALA A 229 -5.29 18.27 -16.56
CA ALA A 229 -5.06 17.04 -15.78
C ALA A 229 -6.02 15.92 -16.23
N LEU A 230 -7.31 16.22 -16.36
CA LEU A 230 -8.29 15.25 -16.87
C LEU A 230 -7.98 14.83 -18.31
N ALA A 231 -7.63 15.79 -19.18
CA ALA A 231 -7.26 15.51 -20.56
C ALA A 231 -6.01 14.59 -20.65
N ARG A 232 -5.01 14.80 -19.78
CA ARG A 232 -3.81 13.95 -19.67
C ARG A 232 -4.15 12.52 -19.24
N ALA A 233 -4.96 12.35 -18.20
CA ALA A 233 -5.41 11.03 -17.78
C ALA A 233 -6.17 10.29 -18.90
N ALA A 234 -7.06 10.99 -19.60
CA ALA A 234 -7.81 10.44 -20.73
C ALA A 234 -6.90 10.11 -21.94
N ALA A 235 -5.90 10.94 -22.22
CA ALA A 235 -4.93 10.68 -23.27
C ALA A 235 -4.06 9.45 -22.96
N PHE A 236 -3.57 9.32 -21.73
CA PHE A 236 -2.79 8.17 -21.32
C PHE A 236 -3.61 6.88 -21.35
N HIS A 237 -4.85 6.91 -20.84
CA HIS A 237 -5.77 5.77 -20.96
C HIS A 237 -6.01 5.35 -22.41
N ARG A 238 -6.25 6.31 -23.32
CA ARG A 238 -6.39 6.01 -24.76
C ARG A 238 -5.12 5.41 -25.35
N ALA A 239 -3.94 5.88 -24.94
CA ALA A 239 -2.69 5.31 -25.40
C ALA A 239 -2.49 3.86 -24.92
N LEU A 240 -2.83 3.56 -23.65
CA LEU A 240 -2.79 2.21 -23.10
C LEU A 240 -3.70 1.26 -23.88
N THR A 241 -4.96 1.65 -24.12
CA THR A 241 -5.93 0.79 -24.82
C THR A 241 -5.71 0.72 -26.32
N ALA A 242 -5.10 1.74 -26.94
CA ALA A 242 -4.67 1.67 -28.33
C ALA A 242 -3.48 0.72 -28.50
N ALA A 243 -2.53 0.73 -27.57
CA ALA A 243 -1.39 -0.18 -27.58
C ALA A 243 -1.79 -1.62 -27.28
N GLN A 244 -2.77 -1.83 -26.39
CA GLN A 244 -3.30 -3.14 -26.02
C GLN A 244 -4.83 -3.12 -25.95
N PRO A 245 -5.53 -3.44 -27.06
CA PRO A 245 -6.99 -3.42 -27.14
C PRO A 245 -7.69 -4.32 -26.11
N GLY A 246 -7.03 -5.41 -25.69
CA GLY A 246 -7.55 -6.31 -24.66
C GLY A 246 -7.82 -5.61 -23.32
N LEU A 247 -7.08 -4.54 -22.99
CA LEU A 247 -7.32 -3.77 -21.76
C LEU A 247 -8.69 -3.08 -21.75
N ALA A 248 -9.20 -2.68 -22.92
CA ALA A 248 -10.53 -2.08 -23.05
C ALA A 248 -11.68 -3.08 -22.88
N ALA A 249 -11.40 -4.37 -23.13
CA ALA A 249 -12.36 -5.45 -22.97
C ALA A 249 -12.42 -6.00 -21.53
N LEU A 250 -11.44 -5.68 -20.68
CA LEU A 250 -11.44 -6.12 -19.29
C LEU A 250 -12.57 -5.48 -18.49
N ARG A 251 -13.21 -6.29 -17.64
CA ARG A 251 -14.34 -5.87 -16.79
C ARG A 251 -14.17 -6.27 -15.34
N SER A 252 -14.87 -5.55 -14.46
CA SER A 252 -14.91 -5.80 -13.02
C SER A 252 -15.78 -7.02 -12.65
N LEU A 253 -16.77 -7.35 -13.46
CA LEU A 253 -17.67 -8.50 -13.28
C LEU A 253 -17.86 -9.23 -14.62
N PRO A 254 -18.30 -10.51 -14.59
CA PRO A 254 -18.63 -11.24 -15.80
C PRO A 254 -19.57 -10.48 -16.74
N ASP A 255 -19.40 -10.69 -18.05
CA ASP A 255 -20.25 -10.08 -19.06
C ASP A 255 -21.72 -10.45 -18.85
N GLY A 256 -22.61 -9.47 -19.02
CA GLY A 256 -24.05 -9.65 -18.85
C GLY A 256 -24.56 -9.59 -17.40
N GLN A 257 -23.69 -9.52 -16.38
CA GLN A 257 -24.14 -9.27 -15.01
C GLN A 257 -24.49 -7.78 -14.78
N PRO A 258 -25.58 -7.49 -14.05
CA PRO A 258 -25.89 -6.12 -13.64
C PRO A 258 -24.72 -5.50 -12.87
N GLY A 259 -24.32 -4.28 -13.24
CA GLY A 259 -23.20 -3.58 -12.61
C GLY A 259 -21.81 -3.92 -13.17
N SER A 260 -21.71 -4.78 -14.20
CA SER A 260 -20.45 -5.01 -14.90
C SER A 260 -19.96 -3.75 -15.61
N GLN A 261 -18.78 -3.25 -15.24
CA GLN A 261 -18.18 -2.03 -15.78
C GLN A 261 -16.78 -2.32 -16.36
N PRO A 262 -16.29 -1.49 -17.29
CA PRO A 262 -14.90 -1.53 -17.71
C PRO A 262 -13.95 -1.45 -16.51
N LEU A 263 -12.90 -2.27 -16.54
CA LEU A 263 -11.95 -2.36 -15.46
C LEU A 263 -11.06 -1.12 -15.42
N LEU A 264 -10.54 -0.70 -16.57
CA LEU A 264 -9.80 0.55 -16.72
C LEU A 264 -10.76 1.75 -16.79
N ARG A 265 -10.51 2.75 -15.96
CA ARG A 265 -11.31 3.98 -15.90
C ARG A 265 -10.41 5.20 -15.78
N VAL A 266 -10.97 6.38 -16.03
CA VAL A 266 -10.24 7.65 -16.02
C VAL A 266 -10.81 8.55 -14.94
N ALA A 267 -9.93 9.18 -14.18
CA ALA A 267 -10.29 10.23 -13.23
C ALA A 267 -9.20 11.31 -13.18
N SER A 268 -9.54 12.44 -12.59
CA SER A 268 -8.57 13.46 -12.19
C SER A 268 -8.91 13.88 -10.77
N VAL A 269 -7.89 14.04 -9.94
CA VAL A 269 -8.04 14.57 -8.58
C VAL A 269 -7.10 15.75 -8.41
N GLY A 270 -7.61 16.82 -7.82
CA GLY A 270 -6.80 17.98 -7.48
C GLY A 270 -7.39 18.65 -6.26
N GLN A 271 -6.52 19.17 -5.39
CA GLN A 271 -6.94 19.98 -4.27
C GLN A 271 -6.78 21.44 -4.64
N SER A 272 -7.87 22.21 -4.49
CA SER A 272 -7.82 23.65 -4.68
C SER A 272 -7.11 24.29 -3.51
N GLN A 273 -6.02 25.01 -3.78
CA GLN A 273 -5.28 25.79 -2.79
C GLN A 273 -4.94 27.15 -3.39
N GLU A 274 -5.15 28.21 -2.60
CA GLU A 274 -4.84 29.57 -3.01
C GLU A 274 -3.33 29.73 -3.23
N GLY A 275 -2.94 30.28 -4.38
CA GLY A 275 -1.53 30.47 -4.71
C GLY A 275 -0.76 29.19 -5.08
N ALA A 276 -1.44 28.09 -5.36
CA ALA A 276 -0.82 26.88 -5.91
C ALA A 276 -0.11 27.16 -7.26
N SER A 277 0.99 26.44 -7.52
CA SER A 277 1.89 26.61 -8.68
C SER A 277 1.20 26.66 -10.04
N LYS A 278 1.93 27.22 -11.02
CA LYS A 278 1.50 27.44 -12.39
C LYS A 278 1.10 26.13 -13.10
N VAL A 279 0.26 26.29 -14.11
CA VAL A 279 -0.34 25.22 -14.94
C VAL A 279 0.66 24.11 -15.30
N GLY A 280 0.45 22.93 -14.73
CA GLY A 280 1.13 21.71 -15.17
C GLY A 280 2.47 21.39 -14.50
N GLU A 281 2.94 22.22 -13.56
CA GLU A 281 4.12 21.96 -12.75
C GLU A 281 3.81 20.88 -11.68
N ASP A 282 4.71 19.92 -11.49
CA ASP A 282 4.56 18.77 -10.57
C ASP A 282 3.32 17.88 -10.76
N GLN A 283 2.71 17.92 -11.95
CA GLN A 283 1.63 16.99 -12.27
C GLN A 283 2.14 15.56 -12.37
N THR A 284 1.41 14.66 -11.74
CA THR A 284 1.65 13.21 -11.86
C THR A 284 0.42 12.55 -12.47
N VAL A 285 0.68 11.48 -13.22
CA VAL A 285 -0.36 10.56 -13.68
C VAL A 285 -0.06 9.22 -13.06
N SER A 286 -1.03 8.62 -12.41
CA SER A 286 -0.90 7.33 -11.75
C SER A 286 -1.95 6.33 -12.24
N ILE A 287 -1.61 5.05 -12.14
CA ILE A 287 -2.54 3.94 -12.33
C ILE A 287 -2.75 3.30 -10.97
N GLN A 288 -3.94 3.45 -10.41
CA GLN A 288 -4.31 2.93 -9.09
C GLN A 288 -5.10 1.63 -9.25
N PHE A 289 -4.74 0.60 -8.48
CA PHE A 289 -5.39 -0.71 -8.49
C PHE A 289 -6.20 -0.88 -7.21
N GLN A 290 -7.46 -1.29 -7.35
CA GLN A 290 -8.32 -1.60 -6.22
C GLN A 290 -8.90 -3.00 -6.38
N MET A 291 -8.67 -3.84 -5.38
CA MET A 291 -9.23 -5.19 -5.31
C MET A 291 -10.68 -5.17 -4.86
N GLN A 292 -11.44 -6.21 -5.22
CA GLN A 292 -12.76 -6.46 -4.66
C GLN A 292 -12.64 -6.86 -3.18
N PRO A 293 -13.59 -6.41 -2.32
CA PRO A 293 -13.62 -6.79 -0.92
C PRO A 293 -13.87 -8.30 -0.70
#